data_AF-A0A963RVZ4-F1
#
_entry.id   AF-A0A963RVZ4-F1
#
_cell.length_a   1.000
_cell.length_b   1.000
_cell.length_c   1.000
_cell.angle_alpha   90.00
_cell.angle_beta   90.00
_cell.angle_gamma   90.00
#
_symmetry.space_group_name_H-M   'P 1'
#
loop_
_entity.id
_entity.type
_entity.pdbx_description
1 polymer ?
#
loop_
_entity_poly.entity_id
_entity_poly.type
_entity_poly.pdbx_seq_one_letter_code
_entity_poly.pdbx_strand_id
1 'polypeptide(L)'
;QRALLDMSTTAQINDSLKLGGAMLREIGGVGRLHKARVERAGFAVLKAPDIPSVLVETAFISNPEEEVKLRSDAYQNDLANALINGIQKYFSANPPLARNRSV
;
A
#
# COMPACT_ATOMS: atom_id res chain seq x y z
N GLN A 1 14.83 -26.51 -0.86
CA GLN A 1 13.73 -25.83 -0.14
C GLN A 1 13.96 -24.32 0.05
N ARG A 2 15.18 -23.82 0.37
CA ARG A 2 15.45 -22.36 0.45
C ARG A 2 15.09 -21.56 -0.81
N ALA A 3 15.48 -22.05 -1.99
CA ALA A 3 15.22 -21.35 -3.26
C ALA A 3 13.73 -21.04 -3.53
N LEU A 4 12.80 -21.95 -3.21
CA LEU A 4 11.36 -21.70 -3.39
C LEU A 4 10.83 -20.64 -2.42
N LEU A 5 11.37 -20.62 -1.20
CA LEU A 5 10.98 -19.66 -0.16
C LEU A 5 11.51 -18.25 -0.48
N ASP A 6 12.73 -18.18 -1.03
CA ASP A 6 13.34 -16.94 -1.53
C ASP A 6 12.59 -16.40 -2.76
N MET A 7 12.15 -17.29 -3.66
CA MET A 7 11.30 -16.92 -4.79
C MET A 7 9.93 -16.40 -4.34
N SER A 8 9.26 -17.05 -3.37
CA SER A 8 7.98 -16.56 -2.85
C SER A 8 8.12 -15.19 -2.20
N THR A 9 9.19 -15.01 -1.41
CA THR A 9 9.50 -13.71 -0.78
C THR A 9 9.74 -12.62 -1.83
N THR A 10 10.49 -12.93 -2.89
CA THR A 10 10.76 -11.97 -3.98
C THR A 10 9.49 -11.59 -4.74
N ALA A 11 8.62 -12.58 -5.03
CA ALA A 11 7.34 -12.33 -5.66
C ALA A 11 6.42 -11.45 -4.79
N GLN A 12 6.35 -11.74 -3.49
CA GLN A 12 5.59 -10.95 -2.52
C GLN A 12 6.08 -9.51 -2.46
N ILE A 13 7.39 -9.28 -2.40
CA ILE A 13 7.97 -7.93 -2.37
C ILE A 13 7.60 -7.16 -3.65
N ASN A 14 7.62 -7.84 -4.81
CA ASN A 14 7.25 -7.21 -6.08
C ASN A 14 5.76 -6.85 -6.12
N ASP A 15 4.89 -7.69 -5.60
CA ASP A 15 3.46 -7.39 -5.52
C ASP A 15 3.15 -6.28 -4.51
N SER A 16 3.84 -6.25 -3.36
CA SER A 16 3.80 -5.12 -2.41
C SER A 16 4.20 -3.80 -3.08
N LEU A 17 5.24 -3.80 -3.93
CA LEU A 17 5.64 -2.60 -4.67
C LEU A 17 4.60 -2.16 -5.69
N LYS A 18 3.96 -3.10 -6.41
CA LYS A 18 2.89 -2.77 -7.37
C LYS A 18 1.67 -2.20 -6.64
N LEU A 19 1.27 -2.81 -5.53
CA LEU A 19 0.18 -2.35 -4.67
C LEU A 19 0.48 -0.94 -4.15
N GLY A 20 1.65 -0.76 -3.53
CA GLY A 20 2.08 0.54 -3.02
C GLY A 20 2.13 1.59 -4.13
N GLY A 21 2.58 1.24 -5.33
CA GLY A 21 2.62 2.16 -6.47
C GLY A 21 1.24 2.56 -6.99
N ALA A 22 0.27 1.63 -6.97
CA ALA A 22 -1.12 1.94 -7.28
C ALA A 22 -1.73 2.88 -6.24
N MET A 23 -1.52 2.61 -4.96
CA MET A 23 -2.02 3.46 -3.86
C MET A 23 -1.36 4.85 -3.86
N LEU A 24 -0.04 4.93 -4.06
CA LEU A 24 0.70 6.19 -4.04
C LEU A 24 0.20 7.17 -5.12
N ARG A 25 -0.18 6.66 -6.30
CA ARG A 25 -0.76 7.48 -7.38
C ARG A 25 -2.09 8.11 -6.97
N GLU A 26 -2.95 7.36 -6.27
CA GLU A 26 -4.24 7.90 -5.80
C GLU A 26 -4.04 8.90 -4.65
N ILE A 27 -3.19 8.58 -3.68
CA ILE A 27 -2.90 9.44 -2.53
C ILE A 27 -2.31 10.78 -2.99
N GLY A 28 -1.49 10.78 -4.04
CA GLY A 28 -0.93 12.01 -4.62
C GLY A 28 -1.98 12.98 -5.17
N GLY A 29 -3.21 12.53 -5.40
CA GLY A 29 -4.34 13.40 -5.76
C GLY A 29 -5.02 14.08 -4.56
N VAL A 30 -4.81 13.57 -3.34
CA VAL A 30 -5.39 14.11 -2.10
C VAL A 30 -4.51 15.19 -1.48
N GLY A 31 -3.18 15.03 -1.60
CA GLY A 31 -2.23 15.97 -1.00
C GLY A 31 -0.81 15.79 -1.50
N ARG A 32 0.09 16.64 -1.01
CA ARG A 32 1.51 16.58 -1.36
C ARG A 32 2.13 15.30 -0.82
N LEU A 33 2.76 14.54 -1.69
CA LEU A 33 3.54 13.37 -1.31
C LEU A 33 4.90 13.78 -0.71
N HIS A 34 5.30 13.13 0.38
CA HIS A 34 6.65 13.27 0.93
C HIS A 34 7.72 12.66 0.01
N LYS A 35 7.38 11.57 -0.70
CA LYS A 35 8.22 10.90 -1.69
C LYS A 35 7.41 10.57 -2.94
N ALA A 36 8.02 10.74 -4.11
CA ALA A 36 7.39 10.43 -5.39
C ALA A 36 7.35 8.92 -5.73
N ARG A 37 7.99 8.07 -4.90
CA ARG A 37 8.12 6.63 -5.11
C ARG A 37 7.86 5.89 -3.81
N VAL A 38 7.49 4.61 -3.94
CA VAL A 38 7.35 3.68 -2.81
C VAL A 38 8.73 3.38 -2.24
N GLU A 39 8.88 3.61 -0.95
CA GLU A 39 10.11 3.31 -0.22
C GLU A 39 10.07 1.88 0.34
N ARG A 40 11.25 1.31 0.57
CA ARG A 40 11.41 -0.01 1.20
C ARG A 40 12.08 0.16 2.57
N ALA A 41 11.55 -0.55 3.56
CA ALA A 41 12.10 -0.55 4.91
C ALA A 41 11.86 -1.89 5.60
N GLY A 42 12.72 -2.22 6.58
CA GLY A 42 12.73 -3.51 7.27
C GLY A 42 11.65 -3.69 8.35
N PHE A 43 10.49 -3.05 8.23
CA PHE A 43 9.43 -3.08 9.24
C PHE A 43 8.87 -4.49 9.44
N ALA A 44 8.69 -4.91 10.70
CA ALA A 44 8.18 -6.24 11.04
C ALA A 44 6.76 -6.48 10.48
N VAL A 45 5.91 -5.46 10.48
CA VAL A 45 4.53 -5.52 9.96
C VAL A 45 4.46 -5.79 8.45
N LEU A 46 5.56 -5.60 7.72
CA LEU A 46 5.63 -5.84 6.28
C LEU A 46 6.13 -7.25 5.90
N LYS A 47 6.45 -8.09 6.89
CA LYS A 47 7.09 -9.40 6.69
C LYS A 47 6.12 -10.59 6.65
N ALA A 48 4.84 -10.35 6.39
CA ALA A 48 3.87 -11.44 6.28
C ALA A 48 4.24 -12.36 5.09
N PRO A 49 4.47 -13.67 5.32
CA PRO A 49 4.72 -14.60 4.24
C PRO A 49 3.48 -14.71 3.35
N ASP A 50 3.68 -14.71 2.03
CA ASP A 50 2.65 -14.91 1.00
C ASP A 50 1.50 -13.87 0.96
N ILE A 51 1.64 -12.74 1.65
CA ILE A 51 0.66 -11.63 1.61
C ILE A 51 1.39 -10.33 1.26
N PRO A 52 1.00 -9.62 0.18
CA PRO A 52 1.50 -8.27 -0.09
C PRO A 52 1.12 -7.32 1.04
N SER A 53 2.12 -6.71 1.68
CA SER A 53 1.95 -5.73 2.76
C SER A 53 2.51 -4.37 2.37
N VAL A 54 1.84 -3.29 2.79
CA VAL A 54 2.28 -1.90 2.64
C VAL A 54 2.04 -1.14 3.95
N LEU A 55 2.89 -0.16 4.24
CA LEU A 55 2.71 0.80 5.33
C LEU A 55 2.43 2.16 4.69
N VAL A 56 1.34 2.80 5.10
CA VAL A 56 0.95 4.12 4.60
C VAL A 56 1.17 5.15 5.68
N GLU A 57 2.07 6.08 5.42
CA GLU A 57 2.23 7.30 6.23
C GLU A 57 1.18 8.31 5.74
N THR A 58 0.18 8.57 6.58
CA THR A 58 -0.98 9.40 6.19
C THR A 58 -0.66 10.89 6.24
N ALA A 59 0.06 11.33 7.27
CA ALA A 59 0.65 12.66 7.41
C ALA A 59 1.66 12.67 8.58
N PHE A 60 2.43 13.74 8.73
CA PHE A 60 3.34 13.96 9.85
C PHE A 60 2.63 14.72 10.97
N ILE A 61 2.32 14.02 12.07
CA ILE A 61 1.70 14.65 13.27
C ILE A 61 2.60 15.73 13.90
N SER A 62 3.91 15.68 13.66
CA SER A 62 4.87 16.69 14.11
C SER A 62 4.80 18.00 13.33
N ASN A 63 4.12 18.01 12.17
CA ASN A 63 3.84 19.21 11.40
C ASN A 63 2.44 19.74 11.77
N PRO A 64 2.31 20.93 12.39
CA PRO A 64 1.02 21.47 12.83
C PRO A 64 -0.03 21.58 11.70
N GLU A 65 0.39 21.89 10.47
CA GLU A 65 -0.53 21.99 9.34
C GLU A 65 -1.10 20.62 8.93
N GLU A 66 -0.30 19.56 9.07
CA GLU A 66 -0.70 18.19 8.77
C GLU A 66 -1.49 17.58 9.92
N GLU A 67 -1.17 17.90 11.18
CA GLU A 67 -1.96 17.50 12.35
C GLU A 67 -3.41 17.99 12.23
N VAL A 68 -3.62 19.24 11.83
CA VAL A 68 -4.98 19.78 11.63
C VAL A 68 -5.74 18.99 10.56
N LYS A 69 -5.07 18.59 9.47
CA LYS A 69 -5.69 17.75 8.44
C LYS A 69 -6.04 16.36 8.97
N LEU A 70 -5.17 15.75 9.78
CA LEU A 70 -5.45 14.45 10.41
C LEU A 70 -6.70 14.47 11.30
N ARG A 71 -7.11 15.64 11.82
CA ARG A 71 -8.34 15.81 12.61
C ARG A 71 -9.59 16.11 11.76
N SER A 72 -9.43 16.33 10.46
CA SER A 72 -10.53 16.67 9.56
C SER A 72 -11.19 15.42 8.97
N ASP A 73 -12.49 15.25 9.20
CA ASP A 73 -13.28 14.17 8.59
C ASP A 73 -13.23 14.19 7.06
N ALA A 74 -13.27 15.39 6.44
CA ALA A 74 -13.16 15.52 4.99
C ALA A 74 -11.85 14.93 4.45
N TYR A 75 -10.71 15.35 5.00
CA TYR A 75 -9.40 14.82 4.63
C TYR A 75 -9.27 13.31 4.88
N GLN A 76 -9.77 12.81 6.02
CA GLN A 76 -9.77 11.37 6.31
C GLN A 76 -10.58 10.58 5.28
N ASN A 77 -11.75 11.10 4.88
CA ASN A 77 -12.59 10.49 3.85
C ASN A 77 -11.92 10.50 2.48
N ASP A 78 -11.31 11.63 2.07
CA ASP A 78 -10.59 11.73 0.81
C ASP A 78 -9.41 10.74 0.76
N LEU A 79 -8.66 10.64 1.86
CA LEU A 79 -7.57 9.67 1.99
C LEU A 79 -8.08 8.23 1.94
N ALA A 80 -9.13 7.90 2.69
CA ALA A 80 -9.73 6.56 2.67
C ALA A 80 -10.22 6.17 1.27
N ASN A 81 -10.85 7.12 0.56
CA ASN A 81 -11.29 6.95 -0.83
C ASN A 81 -10.10 6.72 -1.78
N ALA A 82 -9.01 7.47 -1.62
CA ALA A 82 -7.79 7.24 -2.41
C ALA A 82 -7.19 5.85 -2.13
N LEU A 83 -7.16 5.41 -0.87
CA LEU A 83 -6.65 4.09 -0.51
C LEU A 83 -7.46 2.96 -1.14
N ILE A 84 -8.80 3.01 -1.03
CA ILE A 84 -9.66 1.97 -1.61
C ILE A 84 -9.58 1.97 -3.14
N ASN A 85 -9.53 3.13 -3.78
CA ASN A 85 -9.34 3.25 -5.23
C ASN A 85 -8.00 2.63 -5.68
N GLY A 86 -6.93 2.85 -4.90
CA GLY A 86 -5.62 2.29 -5.18
C GLY A 86 -5.61 0.76 -5.07
N ILE A 87 -6.27 0.22 -4.05
CA ILE A 87 -6.44 -1.22 -3.85
C ILE A 87 -7.25 -1.83 -5.01
N GLN A 88 -8.37 -1.20 -5.39
CA GLN A 88 -9.19 -1.65 -6.51
C GLN A 88 -8.40 -1.64 -7.83
N LYS A 89 -7.66 -0.56 -8.12
CA LYS A 89 -6.81 -0.46 -9.32
C LYS A 89 -5.71 -1.52 -9.34
N TYR A 90 -5.13 -1.84 -8.19
CA TYR A 90 -4.17 -2.94 -8.08
C TYR A 90 -4.80 -4.28 -8.49
N PHE A 91 -5.97 -4.63 -7.95
CA PHE A 91 -6.65 -5.89 -8.30
C PHE A 91 -7.18 -5.93 -9.73
N SER A 92 -7.62 -4.80 -10.29
CA SER A 92 -8.02 -4.74 -11.70
C SER A 92 -6.84 -4.98 -12.65
N ALA A 93 -5.64 -4.52 -12.30
CA ALA A 93 -4.42 -4.74 -13.09
C ALA A 93 -3.72 -6.07 -12.78
N ASN A 94 -3.96 -6.64 -11.61
CA ASN A 94 -3.39 -7.90 -11.14
C ASN A 94 -4.53 -8.79 -10.63
N PRO A 95 -5.42 -9.25 -11.53
CA PRO A 95 -6.54 -10.09 -11.13
C PRO A 95 -6.00 -11.31 -10.38
N PRO A 96 -6.55 -11.63 -9.20
CA PRO A 96 -6.10 -12.81 -8.46
C PRO A 96 -6.29 -14.02 -9.37
N LEU A 97 -5.25 -14.85 -9.49
CA LEU A 97 -5.39 -16.16 -10.13
C LEU A 97 -6.60 -16.84 -9.51
N ALA A 98 -7.53 -17.32 -10.35
CA ALA A 98 -8.76 -17.93 -9.91
C ALA A 98 -8.43 -18.94 -8.81
N ARG A 99 -8.82 -18.61 -7.58
CA ARG A 99 -8.56 -19.49 -6.44
C ARG A 99 -9.53 -20.64 -6.66
N ASN A 100 -9.06 -21.75 -7.24
CA ASN A 100 -9.81 -23.01 -7.23
C ASN A 100 -10.02 -23.37 -5.76
N ARG A 101 -11.13 -22.90 -5.19
CA ARG A 101 -11.65 -23.44 -3.94
C ARG A 101 -12.17 -24.82 -4.29
N SER A 102 -11.32 -25.82 -4.16
CA SER A 102 -11.77 -27.18 -3.93
C SER A 102 -12.58 -27.15 -2.63
N VAL A 103 -13.90 -27.06 -2.78
CA VAL A 103 -14.87 -27.36 -1.73
C VAL A 103 -14.87 -28.86 -1.52
#